data_AF-T0HJV3-F1
#
_entry.id   AF-T0HJV3-F1
#
_cell.length_a   1.000
_cell.length_b   1.000
_cell.length_c   1.000
_cell.angle_alpha   90.00
_cell.angle_beta   90.00
_cell.angle_gamma   90.00
#
_symmetry.space_group_name_H-M   'P 1'
#
loop_
_entity.id
_entity.type
_entity.pdbx_description
1 polymer ?
#
loop_
_entity_poly.entity_id
_entity_poly.type
_entity_poly.pdbx_seq_one_letter_code
_entity_poly.pdbx_strand_id
1 'polypeptide(L)' 'MDDLNYLLKREQEELIRYQSARTPEISSAHRRSAADYNQRIRQHPHPYRSERADGTATFTLSAHVEVRA' A
#
# COMPACT_ATOMS: atom_id res chain seq x y z
N MET A 1 7.11 -12.66 9.83
CA MET A 1 6.19 -11.67 9.23
C MET A 1 7.00 -10.44 8.91
N ASP A 2 6.91 -9.90 7.70
CA ASP A 2 7.51 -8.59 7.39
C ASP A 2 6.77 -7.48 8.15
N ASP A 3 7.52 -6.50 8.64
CA ASP A 3 6.95 -5.34 9.32
C ASP A 3 6.09 -4.49 8.37
N LEU A 4 4.96 -3.98 8.84
CA LEU A 4 4.06 -3.16 8.03
C LEU A 4 4.75 -1.91 7.49
N ASN A 5 5.63 -1.26 8.26
CA ASN A 5 6.35 -0.08 7.78
C ASN A 5 7.36 -0.45 6.69
N TYR A 6 7.98 -1.62 6.80
CA TYR A 6 8.82 -2.14 5.72
C TYR A 6 8.00 -2.31 4.44
N LEU A 7 6.84 -2.97 4.50
CA LEU A 7 5.98 -3.17 3.33
C LEU A 7 5.52 -1.85 2.70
N LEU A 8 5.09 -0.89 3.52
CA LEU A 8 4.66 0.44 3.07
C LEU A 8 5.82 1.21 2.42
N LYS A 9 7.00 1.22 3.04
CA LYS A 9 8.18 1.87 2.49
C LYS A 9 8.55 1.28 1.13
N ARG A 10 8.52 -0.04 0.99
CA ARG A 10 8.86 -0.73 -0.26
C ARG A 10 7.83 -0.47 -1.36
N GLU A 11 6.55 -0.47 -1.03
CA GLU A 11 5.48 -0.06 -1.96
C GLU A 11 5.76 1.36 -2.51
N GLN A 12 6.06 2.31 -1.63
CA GLN A 12 6.34 3.70 -2.02
C GLN A 12 7.59 3.83 -2.89
N GLU A 13 8.69 3.15 -2.53
CA GLU A 13 9.92 3.13 -3.33
C GLU A 13 9.65 2.64 -4.76
N GLU A 14 8.88 1.55 -4.91
CA GLU A 14 8.54 1.00 -6.22
C GLU A 14 7.60 1.91 -7.01
N LEU A 15 6.66 2.61 -6.37
CA LEU A 15 5.81 3.59 -7.05
C LEU A 15 6.62 4.79 -7.57
N ILE A 16 7.59 5.29 -6.78
CA ILE A 16 8.49 6.36 -7.22
C ILE A 16 9.33 5.86 -8.40
N ARG A 17 9.87 4.64 -8.33
CA ARG A 17 10.64 4.05 -9.42
C ARG A 17 9.81 3.87 -10.69
N TYR A 18 8.57 3.40 -10.55
CA TYR A 18 7.59 3.31 -11.64
C TYR A 18 7.39 4.65 -12.35
N GLN A 19 7.24 5.74 -11.59
CA GLN A 19 7.07 7.09 -12.13
C GLN A 19 8.34 7.64 -12.78
N SER A 20 9.52 7.27 -12.27
CA SER A 20 10.81 7.70 -12.81
C SER A 20 11.39 6.80 -13.91
N ALA A 21 10.70 5.72 -14.26
CA ALA A 21 11.22 4.72 -15.17
C ALA A 21 11.38 5.28 -16.59
N ARG A 22 12.54 5.01 -17.20
CA ARG A 22 12.87 5.50 -18.55
C ARG A 22 12.27 4.67 -19.68
N THR A 23 11.87 3.44 -19.39
CA THR A 23 11.28 2.54 -20.39
C THR A 23 9.99 1.89 -19.87
N PRO A 24 9.06 1.52 -20.77
CA PRO A 24 7.81 0.86 -20.40
C PRO A 24 8.02 -0.47 -19.68
N GLU A 25 9.07 -1.23 -20.01
CA GLU A 25 9.37 -2.53 -19.43
C GLU A 25 9.77 -2.39 -17.96
N ILE A 26 10.67 -1.45 -17.67
CA ILE A 26 11.12 -1.13 -16.31
C ILE A 26 9.95 -0.57 -15.49
N SER A 27 9.15 0.31 -16.10
CA SER A 27 7.93 0.85 -15.49
C SER A 27 6.97 -0.29 -15.10
N SER A 28 6.68 -1.21 -16.02
CA SER A 28 5.83 -2.39 -15.77
C SER A 28 6.37 -3.30 -14.66
N ALA A 29 7.69 -3.48 -14.58
CA ALA A 29 8.32 -4.26 -13.51
C ALA A 29 8.09 -3.60 -12.13
N HIS A 30 8.37 -2.30 -11.99
CA HIS A 30 8.15 -1.57 -10.74
C HIS A 30 6.68 -1.52 -10.34
N ARG A 31 5.77 -1.36 -11.31
CA ARG A 31 4.32 -1.40 -11.05
C ARG A 31 3.88 -2.77 -10.51
N ARG A 32 4.41 -3.87 -11.06
CA ARG A 32 4.13 -5.23 -10.56
C ARG A 32 4.66 -5.43 -9.15
N SER A 33 5.88 -4.97 -8.87
CA SER A 33 6.45 -5.02 -7.52
C SER A 33 5.62 -4.22 -6.52
N ALA A 34 5.18 -3.01 -6.87
CA ALA A 34 4.30 -2.20 -6.02
C ALA A 34 2.95 -2.91 -5.73
N ALA A 35 2.37 -3.58 -6.74
CA ALA A 35 1.14 -4.34 -6.56
C ALA A 35 1.31 -5.55 -5.61
N ASP A 36 2.45 -6.24 -5.67
CA ASP A 36 2.77 -7.33 -4.73
C ASP A 36 2.85 -6.82 -3.27
N TYR A 37 3.55 -5.71 -3.04
CA TYR A 37 3.59 -5.09 -1.71
C TYR A 37 2.20 -4.65 -1.25
N ASN A 38 1.38 -4.07 -2.14
CA ASN A 38 -0.01 -3.70 -1.82
C ASN A 38 -0.85 -4.90 -1.36
N GLN A 39 -0.73 -6.03 -2.05
CA GLN A 39 -1.42 -7.26 -1.67
C GLN A 39 -0.98 -7.73 -0.27
N ARG A 40 0.32 -7.70 0.02
CA ARG A 40 0.86 -8.08 1.34
C ARG A 40 0.43 -7.12 2.44
N ILE A 41 0.32 -5.83 2.16
CA ILE A 41 -0.24 -4.82 3.10
C ILE A 41 -1.70 -5.13 3.42
N ARG A 42 -2.52 -5.48 2.42
CA ARG A 42 -3.94 -5.83 2.60
C ARG A 42 -4.12 -7.11 3.43
N GLN A 43 -3.19 -8.05 3.30
CA GLN A 43 -3.17 -9.30 4.06
C GLN A 43 -2.53 -9.17 5.45
N HIS A 44 -1.97 -7.99 5.78
CA HIS A 44 -1.34 -7.78 7.07
C HIS A 44 -2.39 -7.73 8.20
N PRO A 45 -2.15 -8.31 9.40
CA PRO A 45 -3.13 -8.38 10.49
C PRO A 45 -3.65 -7.01 10.96
N HIS A 46 -2.84 -5.98 10.78
CA HIS A 46 -3.19 -4.58 10.98
C HIS A 46 -3.05 -3.85 9.64
N PRO A 47 -4.08 -3.85 8.78
CA PRO A 47 -3.99 -3.20 7.49
C PRO A 47 -4.05 -1.68 7.66
N TYR A 48 -3.09 -0.98 7.08
CA TYR A 48 -3.00 0.49 7.08
C TYR A 48 -4.06 1.17 6.19
N ARG A 49 -4.75 0.38 5.36
CA ARG A 49 -5.82 0.84 4.46
C ARG A 49 -7.01 -0.11 4.54
N SER A 50 -8.22 0.44 4.60
CA SER A 50 -9.45 -0.34 4.52
C SER A 50 -9.92 -0.40 3.07
N GLU A 51 -10.28 -1.61 2.61
CA GLU A 51 -10.98 -1.79 1.34
C GLU A 51 -12.37 -1.17 1.41
N ARG A 52 -12.67 -0.31 0.44
CA ARG A 52 -14.04 0.13 0.17
C ARG A 52 -14.74 -0.87 -0.73
N ALA A 53 -16.07 -0.87 -0.66
CA ALA A 53 -16.93 -1.70 -1.51
C ALA A 53 -16.76 -1.44 -3.02
N ASP A 54 -16.18 -0.30 -3.40
CA ASP A 54 -15.86 0.07 -4.78
C ASP A 54 -14.48 -0.45 -5.26
N GLY A 55 -13.78 -1.23 -4.42
CA GLY A 55 -12.46 -1.77 -4.72
C GLY A 55 -11.30 -0.79 -4.52
N THR A 56 -11.59 0.46 -4.11
CA THR A 56 -10.56 1.43 -3.75
C THR A 56 -10.13 1.25 -2.29
N ALA A 57 -8.90 1.65 -1.97
CA ALA A 57 -8.37 1.57 -0.61
C ALA A 57 -8.09 2.99 -0.09
N THR A 58 -8.82 3.42 0.93
CA THR A 58 -8.57 4.70 1.60
C THR A 58 -7.68 4.47 2.82
N PHE A 59 -6.84 5.45 3.17
CA PHE A 59 -6.09 5.41 4.43
C PHE A 59 -7.05 5.18 5.59
N THR A 60 -6.76 4.19 6.43
CA THR A 60 -7.54 3.95 7.64
C THR A 60 -7.25 5.12 8.57
N LEU A 61 -8.09 6.15 8.54
CA LEU A 61 -8.19 7.04 9.68
C LEU A 61 -8.85 6.19 10.76
N SER A 62 -8.04 5.52 11.59
CA SER A 62 -8.52 4.93 12.82
C SER A 62 -9.07 6.09 13.66
N ALA A 63 -10.32 6.46 13.41
CA ALA A 63 -11.08 7.28 14.30
C ALA A 63 -11.15 6.48 15.59
N HIS A 64 -10.22 6.76 16.51
CA HIS A 64 -10.55 6.68 17.92
C HIS A 64 -11.72 7.63 18.08
N VAL A 65 -12.93 7.10 17.86
CA VAL A 65 -14.15 7.71 18.33
C VAL A 65 -14.01 7.64 19.84
N GLU A 66 -13.44 8.68 20.43
CA GLU A 66 -13.61 8.94 21.85
C GLU A 66 -15.11 9.10 22.06
N VAL A 67 -15.77 8.00 22.42
CA VAL A 67 -17.08 8.05 23.07
C VAL A 67 -16.81 8.67 24.43
N ARG A 68 -16.89 10.00 24.49
CA ARG A 68 -17.02 10.70 25.77
C ARG A 68 -18.38 10.32 26.35
N ALA A 69 -18.32 9.60 27.47
CA ALA A 69 -19.45 9.33 28.35
C ALA A 69 -20.02 10.62 28.96
#